data_AF-A0A822DA40-F1
#
_entry.id   AF-A0A822DA40-F1
#
_cell.length_a   1.000
_cell.length_b   1.000
_cell.length_c   1.000
_cell.angle_alpha   90.00
_cell.angle_beta   90.00
_cell.angle_gamma   90.00
#
_symmetry.space_group_name_H-M   'P 1'
#
loop_
_entity.id
_entity.type
_entity.pdbx_description
1 polymer ?
#
loop_
_entity_poly.entity_id
_entity_poly.type
_entity_poly.pdbx_seq_one_letter_code
_entity_poly.pdbx_strand_id
1 'polypeptide(L)'
;KSASEPYILPYESDHPRHLHINIIHTGLVRAARLCSTVEDFDMERLSLEMILLVNGYPPEFIRRHMTSFFIKYDAMNVCTELTNELYQQLHHTLLYKETRREMETKIQREDSLISKKKKYEHKDEIYLHYTFENGPLLNFKKEYRQIWEKYYVYPGSRLKNTRLILGTILNRTLQSLFDSQKA
;
A
#
# COMPACT_ATOMS: atom_id res chain seq x y z
N LYS A 1 15.36 -5.08 -11.57
CA LYS A 1 15.93 -4.04 -10.67
C LYS A 1 14.82 -3.65 -9.69
N SER A 2 14.92 -4.10 -8.45
CA SER A 2 13.91 -3.87 -7.40
C SER A 2 14.03 -2.44 -6.89
N ALA A 3 13.00 -1.63 -7.14
CA ALA A 3 12.84 -0.27 -6.62
C ALA A 3 12.37 -0.31 -5.16
N SER A 4 13.21 -0.85 -4.27
CA SER A 4 13.03 -0.67 -2.83
C SER A 4 14.13 0.28 -2.41
N GLU A 5 13.80 1.57 -2.38
CA GLU A 5 14.73 2.61 -1.96
C GLU A 5 15.23 2.27 -0.54
N PRO A 6 16.56 2.21 -0.32
CA PRO A 6 17.13 1.75 0.95
C PRO A 6 17.07 2.82 2.06
N TYR A 7 16.36 3.92 1.82
CA TYR A 7 16.38 5.10 2.68
C TYR A 7 15.01 5.31 3.32
N ILE A 8 15.01 5.56 4.63
CA ILE A 8 13.83 6.06 5.32
C ILE A 8 13.55 7.47 4.80
N LEU A 9 12.31 7.71 4.38
CA LEU A 9 11.89 8.98 3.84
C LEU A 9 11.92 10.07 4.93
N PRO A 10 12.52 11.26 4.69
CA PRO A 10 12.51 12.37 5.63
C PRO A 10 11.09 12.83 6.00
N TYR A 11 10.89 13.27 7.24
CA TYR A 11 9.55 13.64 7.73
C TYR A 11 8.96 14.86 7.02
N GLU A 12 9.80 15.82 6.61
CA GLU A 12 9.37 17.06 5.93
C GLU A 12 9.14 16.88 4.42
N SER A 13 9.38 15.68 3.89
CA SER A 13 9.17 15.41 2.47
C SER A 13 7.68 15.48 2.10
N ASP A 14 7.38 15.89 0.86
CA ASP A 14 6.01 16.12 0.37
C ASP A 14 5.26 14.82 0.02
N HIS A 15 5.29 13.88 0.95
CA HIS A 15 4.65 12.57 0.81
C HIS A 15 3.41 12.47 1.71
N PRO A 16 2.44 11.62 1.34
CA PRO A 16 1.28 11.39 2.16
C PRO A 16 1.64 10.88 3.57
N ARG A 17 0.96 11.41 4.60
CA ARG A 17 1.14 11.00 6.02
C ARG A 17 1.09 9.49 6.25
N HIS A 18 0.28 8.76 5.47
CA HIS A 18 0.17 7.31 5.62
C HIS A 18 1.49 6.58 5.28
N LEU A 19 2.34 7.13 4.42
CA LEU A 19 3.66 6.56 4.12
C LEU A 19 4.59 6.67 5.32
N HIS A 20 4.64 7.84 5.96
CA HIS A 20 5.41 8.08 7.18
C HIS A 20 4.98 7.14 8.33
N ILE A 21 3.67 6.93 8.49
CA ILE A 21 3.13 5.97 9.47
C ILE A 21 3.55 4.53 9.10
N ASN A 22 3.43 4.18 7.83
CA ASN A 22 3.75 2.84 7.35
C ASN A 22 5.22 2.49 7.52
N ILE A 23 6.15 3.44 7.39
CA ILE A 23 7.57 3.19 7.61
C ILE A 23 7.81 2.63 9.02
N ILE A 24 7.22 3.26 10.04
CA ILE A 24 7.36 2.81 11.44
C ILE A 24 6.75 1.41 11.62
N HIS A 25 5.51 1.23 11.17
CA HIS A 25 4.82 -0.06 11.32
C HIS A 25 5.54 -1.19 10.56
N THR A 26 5.97 -0.94 9.32
CA THR A 26 6.65 -1.96 8.50
C THR A 26 8.05 -2.27 9.04
N GLY A 27 8.78 -1.27 9.55
CA GLY A 27 10.05 -1.47 10.24
C GLY A 27 9.90 -2.39 11.45
N LEU A 28 8.93 -2.14 12.33
CA LEU A 28 8.69 -2.97 13.51
C LEU A 28 8.20 -4.39 13.17
N VAL A 29 7.32 -4.54 12.17
CA VAL A 29 6.92 -5.87 11.68
C VAL A 29 8.13 -6.64 11.15
N ARG A 30 9.01 -5.98 10.38
CA ARG A 30 10.22 -6.61 9.85
C ARG A 30 11.16 -7.03 10.98
N ALA A 31 11.43 -6.13 11.94
CA ALA A 31 12.28 -6.40 13.08
C ALA A 31 11.75 -7.62 13.86
N ALA A 32 10.46 -7.62 14.21
CA ALA A 32 9.86 -8.70 14.97
C ALA A 32 9.87 -10.05 14.24
N ARG A 33 9.94 -10.08 12.90
CA ARG A 33 9.99 -11.31 12.10
C ARG A 33 11.40 -11.84 11.86
N LEU A 34 12.37 -10.95 11.72
CA LEU A 34 13.73 -11.32 11.35
C LEU A 34 14.63 -11.54 12.56
N CYS A 35 14.38 -10.85 13.66
CA CYS A 35 15.10 -11.09 14.91
C CYS A 35 14.59 -12.40 15.54
N SER A 36 15.52 -13.23 16.01
CA SER A 36 15.19 -14.49 16.69
C SER A 36 15.21 -14.33 18.21
N THR A 37 15.93 -13.33 18.71
CA THR A 37 16.10 -13.02 20.13
C THR A 37 15.44 -11.69 20.47
N VAL A 38 15.06 -11.52 21.74
CA VAL A 38 14.44 -10.29 22.23
C VAL A 38 15.45 -9.14 22.24
N GLU A 39 16.71 -9.43 22.47
CA GLU A 39 17.82 -8.48 22.46
C GLU A 39 18.07 -7.94 21.05
N ASP A 40 18.11 -8.81 20.04
CA ASP A 40 18.26 -8.40 18.64
C ASP A 40 17.07 -7.55 18.18
N PHE A 41 15.86 -7.90 18.65
CA PHE A 41 14.67 -7.10 18.38
C PHE A 41 14.74 -5.73 19.02
N ASP A 42 15.17 -5.63 20.29
CA ASP A 42 15.28 -4.35 20.98
C ASP A 42 16.34 -3.45 20.33
N MET A 43 17.47 -4.02 19.93
CA MET A 43 18.50 -3.29 19.19
C MET A 43 17.99 -2.77 17.83
N GLU A 44 17.26 -3.57 17.07
CA GLU A 44 16.66 -3.14 15.79
C GLU A 44 15.57 -2.08 16.01
N ARG A 45 14.76 -2.21 17.08
CA ARG A 45 13.75 -1.22 17.49
C ARG A 45 14.38 0.13 17.83
N LEU A 46 15.44 0.14 18.65
CA LEU A 46 16.19 1.34 19.01
C LEU A 46 16.88 1.96 17.79
N SER A 47 17.47 1.13 16.93
CA SER A 47 18.07 1.56 15.66
C SER A 47 17.03 2.28 14.78
N LEU A 48 15.85 1.69 14.62
CA LEU A 48 14.74 2.28 13.87
C LEU A 48 14.31 3.62 14.45
N GLU A 49 14.17 3.72 15.78
CA GLU A 49 13.84 4.97 16.48
C GLU A 49 14.87 6.06 16.19
N MET A 50 16.16 5.73 16.31
CA MET A 50 17.26 6.66 16.02
C MET A 50 17.26 7.13 14.56
N ILE A 51 17.04 6.23 13.61
CA ILE A 51 16.98 6.60 12.18
C ILE A 51 15.81 7.55 11.94
N LEU A 52 14.65 7.31 12.54
CA LEU A 52 13.47 8.20 12.40
C LEU A 52 13.77 9.59 12.98
N LEU A 53 14.39 9.67 14.16
CA LEU A 53 14.78 10.95 14.76
C LEU A 53 15.75 11.73 13.87
N VAL A 54 16.78 11.07 13.34
CA VAL A 54 17.75 11.68 12.42
C VAL A 54 17.08 12.16 11.13
N ASN A 55 16.01 11.49 10.68
CA ASN A 55 15.20 11.89 9.53
C ASN A 55 14.12 12.94 9.86
N GLY A 56 14.19 13.57 11.04
CA GLY A 56 13.33 14.70 11.42
C GLY A 56 11.93 14.31 11.89
N TYR A 57 11.68 13.04 12.22
CA TYR A 57 10.37 12.63 12.74
C TYR A 57 10.18 13.18 14.16
N PRO A 58 9.03 13.80 14.48
CA PRO A 58 8.77 14.30 15.81
C PRO A 58 8.77 13.16 16.85
N PRO A 59 9.41 13.30 18.02
CA PRO A 59 9.45 12.25 19.04
C PRO A 59 8.05 11.73 19.44
N GLU A 60 7.07 12.63 19.58
CA GLU A 60 5.69 12.26 19.91
C GLU A 60 5.01 11.46 18.78
N PHE A 61 5.35 11.74 17.53
CA PHE A 61 4.86 10.97 16.38
C PHE A 61 5.42 9.55 16.44
N ILE A 62 6.74 9.42 16.63
CA ILE A 62 7.41 8.12 16.73
C ILE A 62 6.82 7.30 17.87
N ARG A 63 6.82 7.87 19.09
CA ARG A 63 6.30 7.22 20.31
C ARG A 63 4.88 6.72 20.11
N ARG A 64 3.97 7.59 19.63
CA ARG A 64 2.57 7.22 19.39
C ARG A 64 2.44 6.04 18.43
N HIS A 65 3.18 6.04 17.33
CA HIS A 65 3.07 4.99 16.31
C HIS A 65 3.77 3.69 16.70
N MET A 66 4.86 3.75 17.47
CA MET A 66 5.46 2.57 18.09
C MET A 66 4.55 1.96 19.15
N THR A 67 4.00 2.77 20.07
CA THR A 67 3.03 2.30 21.07
C THR A 67 1.79 1.69 20.40
N SER A 68 1.27 2.33 19.34
CA SER A 68 0.15 1.80 18.58
C SER A 68 0.45 0.45 17.93
N PHE A 69 1.70 0.17 17.56
CA PHE A 69 2.10 -1.15 17.07
C PHE A 69 1.98 -2.20 18.17
N PHE A 70 2.54 -1.95 19.35
CA PHE A 70 2.49 -2.91 20.46
C PHE A 70 1.06 -3.16 20.95
N ILE A 71 0.23 -2.11 21.06
CA ILE A 71 -1.20 -2.25 21.38
C ILE A 71 -1.92 -3.13 20.35
N LYS A 72 -1.64 -2.94 19.05
CA LYS A 72 -2.30 -3.68 17.97
C LYS A 72 -2.01 -5.18 18.00
N TYR A 73 -0.86 -5.59 18.53
CA TYR A 73 -0.45 -6.99 18.62
C TYR A 73 -0.51 -7.55 20.05
N ASP A 74 -1.19 -6.85 20.96
CA ASP A 74 -1.29 -7.21 22.39
C ASP A 74 0.07 -7.49 23.04
N ALA A 75 1.08 -6.74 22.60
CA ALA A 75 2.48 -6.95 22.95
C ALA A 75 3.05 -5.75 23.72
N MET A 76 2.19 -5.01 24.43
CA MET A 76 2.63 -3.86 25.23
C MET A 76 3.65 -4.29 26.28
N ASN A 77 3.50 -5.50 26.81
CA ASN A 77 4.41 -6.07 27.80
C ASN A 77 5.82 -6.30 27.24
N VAL A 78 5.99 -6.53 25.92
CA VAL A 78 7.32 -6.65 25.28
C VAL A 78 8.07 -5.31 25.31
N CYS A 79 7.33 -4.19 25.36
CA CYS A 79 7.90 -2.85 25.45
C CYS A 79 8.28 -2.47 26.90
N THR A 80 7.67 -3.10 27.91
CA THR A 80 7.89 -2.77 29.34
C THR A 80 8.73 -3.81 30.07
N GLU A 81 8.66 -5.07 29.65
CA GLU A 81 9.32 -6.22 30.22
C GLU A 81 10.02 -7.01 29.10
N LEU A 82 11.35 -6.98 29.10
CA LEU A 82 12.19 -7.61 28.08
C LEU A 82 12.32 -9.12 28.29
N THR A 83 11.19 -9.82 28.43
CA THR A 83 11.17 -11.27 28.62
C THR A 83 11.13 -11.99 27.27
N ASN A 84 12.00 -13.00 27.12
CA ASN A 84 12.10 -13.76 25.89
C ASN A 84 10.77 -14.46 25.57
N GLU A 85 10.05 -14.96 26.57
CA GLU A 85 8.75 -15.64 26.38
C GLU A 85 7.69 -14.75 25.72
N LEU A 86 7.53 -13.51 26.18
CA LEU A 86 6.58 -12.56 25.59
C LEU A 86 6.98 -12.16 24.18
N TYR A 87 8.29 -11.98 23.95
CA TYR A 87 8.79 -11.71 22.61
C TYR A 87 8.53 -12.87 21.65
N GLN A 88 8.75 -14.13 22.07
CA GLN A 88 8.49 -15.29 21.21
C GLN A 88 7.02 -15.40 20.81
N GLN A 89 6.08 -15.00 21.68
CA GLN A 89 4.66 -14.93 21.33
C GLN A 89 4.40 -13.90 20.22
N LEU A 90 4.99 -12.71 20.32
CA LEU A 90 4.91 -11.67 19.28
C LEU A 90 5.58 -12.14 17.98
N HIS A 91 6.79 -12.70 18.06
CA HIS A 91 7.56 -13.22 16.93
C HIS A 91 6.76 -14.29 16.20
N HIS A 92 6.26 -15.30 16.90
CA HIS A 92 5.43 -16.36 16.33
C HIS A 92 4.17 -15.78 15.68
N THR A 93 3.45 -14.89 16.37
CA THR A 93 2.25 -14.25 15.83
C THR A 93 2.53 -13.51 14.52
N LEU A 94 3.65 -12.79 14.45
CA LEU A 94 4.00 -12.00 13.27
C LEU A 94 4.63 -12.81 12.15
N LEU A 95 5.37 -13.88 12.47
CA LEU A 95 6.02 -14.77 11.52
C LEU A 95 4.99 -15.52 10.67
N TYR A 96 3.94 -16.05 11.30
CA TYR A 96 2.89 -16.81 10.61
C TYR A 96 1.72 -15.96 10.12
N LYS A 97 1.67 -14.67 10.50
CA LYS A 97 0.68 -13.75 9.96
C LYS A 97 1.02 -13.44 8.50
N GLU A 98 0.12 -13.78 7.60
CA GLU A 98 0.33 -13.50 6.18
C GLU A 98 0.50 -12.00 5.94
N THR A 99 1.53 -11.63 5.19
CA THR A 99 1.67 -10.28 4.67
C THR A 99 0.57 -10.01 3.67
N ARG A 100 0.24 -8.73 3.48
CA ARG A 100 -0.64 -8.31 2.38
C ARG A 100 -0.15 -8.82 1.02
N ARG A 101 1.16 -8.90 0.81
CA ARG A 101 1.76 -9.44 -0.42
C ARG A 101 1.58 -10.95 -0.54
N GLU A 102 1.70 -11.70 0.56
CA GLU A 102 1.43 -13.14 0.62
C GLU A 102 -0.05 -13.43 0.39
N MET A 103 -0.94 -12.67 1.02
CA MET A 103 -2.39 -12.69 0.76
C MET A 103 -2.69 -12.37 -0.70
N GLU A 104 -2.09 -11.34 -1.28
CA GLU A 104 -2.26 -10.98 -2.70
C GLU A 104 -1.73 -12.09 -3.62
N THR A 105 -0.62 -12.78 -3.30
CA THR A 105 -0.16 -13.95 -4.06
C THR A 105 -1.02 -15.19 -3.86
N LYS A 106 -1.61 -15.41 -2.68
CA LYS A 106 -2.56 -16.51 -2.43
C LYS A 106 -3.86 -16.26 -3.16
N ILE A 107 -4.40 -15.04 -3.08
CA ILE A 107 -5.54 -14.58 -3.88
C ILE A 107 -5.22 -14.72 -5.37
N GLN A 108 -4.02 -14.37 -5.86
CA GLN A 108 -3.65 -14.62 -7.26
C GLN A 108 -3.56 -16.12 -7.63
N ARG A 109 -3.16 -17.00 -6.70
CA ARG A 109 -3.12 -18.45 -6.93
C ARG A 109 -4.52 -19.08 -6.87
N GLU A 110 -5.37 -18.66 -5.94
CA GLU A 110 -6.78 -19.09 -5.85
C GLU A 110 -7.61 -18.50 -6.99
N ASP A 111 -7.37 -17.25 -7.35
CA ASP A 111 -7.88 -16.63 -8.56
C ASP A 111 -7.33 -17.33 -9.80
N SER A 112 -6.13 -17.93 -9.84
CA SER A 112 -5.72 -18.72 -11.00
C SER A 112 -6.56 -19.99 -11.22
N LEU A 113 -7.23 -20.49 -10.16
CA LEU A 113 -8.18 -21.61 -10.23
C LEU A 113 -9.61 -21.13 -10.54
N ILE A 114 -10.00 -19.92 -10.08
CA ILE A 114 -11.33 -19.34 -10.29
C ILE A 114 -11.41 -18.52 -11.61
N SER A 115 -10.32 -17.93 -12.07
CA SER A 115 -10.21 -17.07 -13.27
C SER A 115 -10.04 -17.81 -14.60
N LYS A 116 -10.07 -19.15 -14.60
CA LYS A 116 -10.41 -19.90 -15.82
C LYS A 116 -11.85 -19.66 -16.30
N LYS A 117 -12.67 -18.91 -15.55
CA LYS A 117 -13.92 -18.32 -16.04
C LYS A 117 -13.94 -16.81 -15.76
N LYS A 118 -13.90 -16.00 -16.83
CA LYS A 118 -14.12 -14.53 -16.89
C LYS A 118 -12.89 -13.60 -16.85
N LYS A 119 -11.84 -13.88 -17.63
CA LYS A 119 -11.08 -12.77 -18.27
C LYS A 119 -11.71 -12.54 -19.64
N TYR A 120 -12.63 -11.57 -19.71
CA TYR A 120 -13.24 -11.18 -20.97
C TYR A 120 -12.16 -10.75 -21.95
N GLU A 121 -12.11 -11.47 -23.07
CA GLU A 121 -11.40 -11.05 -24.27
C GLU A 121 -12.09 -9.79 -24.82
N HIS A 122 -11.49 -8.64 -24.59
CA HIS A 122 -11.68 -7.49 -25.47
C HIS A 122 -10.31 -7.14 -26.03
N LYS A 123 -9.85 -7.93 -27.01
CA LYS A 123 -8.56 -7.76 -27.72
C LYS A 123 -8.37 -6.35 -28.31
N ASP A 124 -9.47 -5.63 -28.47
CA ASP A 124 -9.53 -4.32 -29.11
C ASP A 124 -10.07 -3.23 -28.17
N GLU A 125 -10.01 -3.37 -26.84
CA GLU A 125 -10.42 -2.30 -25.92
C GLU A 125 -9.37 -1.97 -24.87
N ILE A 126 -9.07 -0.68 -24.68
CA ILE A 126 -8.16 -0.17 -23.65
C ILE A 126 -8.96 0.69 -22.67
N TYR A 127 -8.95 0.33 -21.39
CA TYR A 127 -9.61 1.10 -20.34
C TYR A 127 -8.62 2.09 -19.70
N LEU A 128 -8.95 3.38 -19.73
CA LEU A 128 -8.18 4.43 -19.07
C LEU A 128 -9.00 5.02 -17.92
N HIS A 129 -8.47 4.90 -16.71
CA HIS A 129 -9.13 5.30 -15.48
C HIS A 129 -8.54 6.62 -14.95
N TYR A 130 -9.39 7.58 -14.60
CA TYR A 130 -8.99 8.88 -14.03
C TYR A 130 -9.69 9.14 -12.69
N THR A 131 -9.03 9.90 -11.82
CA THR A 131 -9.33 10.03 -10.37
C THR A 131 -10.26 11.17 -9.99
N PHE A 132 -10.59 12.10 -10.89
CA PHE A 132 -11.41 13.27 -10.54
C PHE A 132 -12.71 13.30 -11.34
N GLU A 133 -13.84 13.42 -10.63
CA GLU A 133 -15.18 13.59 -11.21
C GLU A 133 -15.44 15.02 -11.67
N ASN A 134 -14.77 15.99 -11.04
CA ASN A 134 -14.98 17.42 -11.27
C ASN A 134 -13.82 18.03 -12.04
N GLY A 135 -14.09 18.48 -13.26
CA GLY A 135 -13.14 19.07 -14.19
C GLY A 135 -13.74 19.11 -15.60
N PRO A 136 -13.03 19.62 -16.61
CA PRO A 136 -13.55 19.73 -17.97
C PRO A 136 -13.57 18.36 -18.67
N LEU A 137 -14.22 17.36 -18.07
CA LEU A 137 -14.29 15.98 -18.54
C LEU A 137 -14.92 15.87 -19.93
N LEU A 138 -15.86 16.79 -20.24
CA LEU A 138 -16.46 16.95 -21.56
C LEU A 138 -15.45 17.43 -22.62
N ASN A 139 -14.52 18.32 -22.25
CA ASN A 139 -13.49 18.81 -23.17
C ASN A 139 -12.34 17.81 -23.28
N PHE A 140 -11.92 17.22 -22.16
CA PHE A 140 -10.95 16.14 -22.14
C PHE A 140 -11.40 14.98 -23.02
N LYS A 141 -12.68 14.59 -22.96
CA LYS A 141 -13.29 13.56 -23.83
C LYS A 141 -13.22 13.89 -25.34
N LYS A 142 -13.18 15.18 -25.71
CA LYS A 142 -13.05 15.57 -27.12
C LYS A 142 -11.58 15.64 -27.54
N GLU A 143 -10.73 16.24 -26.72
CA GLU A 143 -9.31 16.43 -27.00
C GLU A 143 -8.53 15.11 -26.98
N TYR A 144 -8.80 14.20 -26.02
CA TYR A 144 -8.05 12.94 -25.93
C TYR A 144 -8.28 12.04 -27.15
N ARG A 145 -9.50 12.02 -27.71
CA ARG A 145 -9.80 11.20 -28.88
C ARG A 145 -9.04 11.72 -30.09
N GLN A 146 -8.95 13.04 -30.25
CA GLN A 146 -8.16 13.65 -31.31
C GLN A 146 -6.67 13.34 -31.15
N ILE A 147 -6.14 13.36 -29.93
CA ILE A 147 -4.76 12.96 -29.65
C ILE A 147 -4.55 11.48 -29.96
N TRP A 148 -5.48 10.61 -29.54
CA TRP A 148 -5.40 9.16 -29.79
C TRP A 148 -5.38 8.85 -31.29
N GLU A 149 -6.32 9.42 -32.04
CA GLU A 149 -6.41 9.24 -33.49
C GLU A 149 -5.17 9.80 -34.20
N LYS A 150 -4.70 10.99 -33.81
CA LYS A 150 -3.54 11.65 -34.43
C LYS A 150 -2.23 10.89 -34.26
N TYR A 151 -1.95 10.36 -33.07
CA TYR A 151 -0.63 9.82 -32.75
C TYR A 151 -0.58 8.28 -32.77
N TYR A 152 -1.71 7.60 -32.58
CA TYR A 152 -1.73 6.15 -32.41
C TYR A 152 -2.54 5.41 -33.47
N VAL A 153 -3.42 6.09 -34.22
CA VAL A 153 -4.22 5.51 -35.31
C VAL A 153 -3.63 5.93 -36.66
N TYR A 154 -2.61 5.21 -37.12
CA TYR A 154 -1.99 5.41 -38.44
C TYR A 154 -1.99 4.11 -39.26
N PRO A 155 -1.78 4.17 -40.59
CA PRO A 155 -1.73 2.98 -41.44
C PRO A 155 -0.62 2.02 -40.99
N GLY A 156 -1.00 0.81 -40.54
CA GLY A 156 -0.06 -0.19 -39.98
C GLY A 156 -0.02 -0.25 -38.45
N SER A 157 -0.69 0.68 -37.75
CA SER A 157 -0.79 0.62 -36.30
C SER A 157 -1.62 -0.59 -35.84
N ARG A 158 -1.09 -1.36 -34.90
CA ARG A 158 -1.80 -2.45 -34.20
C ARG A 158 -2.99 -1.94 -33.38
N LEU A 159 -3.02 -0.63 -33.09
CA LEU A 159 -4.04 0.03 -32.28
C LEU A 159 -5.16 0.66 -33.10
N LYS A 160 -5.13 0.47 -34.44
CA LYS A 160 -6.12 1.07 -35.35
C LYS A 160 -7.56 0.66 -35.03
N ASN A 161 -7.76 -0.57 -34.59
CA ASN A 161 -9.08 -1.11 -34.22
C ASN A 161 -9.35 -1.03 -32.72
N THR A 162 -8.41 -0.52 -31.93
CA THR A 162 -8.50 -0.50 -30.47
C THR A 162 -9.32 0.70 -30.00
N ARG A 163 -10.44 0.43 -29.35
CA ARG A 163 -11.33 1.42 -28.74
C ARG A 163 -10.85 1.77 -27.34
N LEU A 164 -10.58 3.05 -27.11
CA LEU A 164 -10.24 3.53 -25.77
C LEU A 164 -11.52 3.90 -25.01
N ILE A 165 -11.68 3.34 -23.81
CA ILE A 165 -12.85 3.55 -22.94
C ILE A 165 -12.38 4.29 -21.69
N LEU A 166 -12.93 5.49 -21.46
CA LEU A 166 -12.66 6.27 -20.27
C LEU A 166 -13.61 5.87 -19.14
N GLY A 167 -13.05 5.44 -18.01
CA GLY A 167 -13.77 5.17 -16.77
C GLY A 167 -13.36 6.13 -15.67
N THR A 168 -14.28 6.48 -14.77
CA THR A 168 -13.93 7.12 -13.50
C THR A 168 -13.67 6.04 -12.46
N ILE A 169 -12.62 6.22 -11.65
CA ILE A 169 -12.51 5.47 -10.40
C ILE A 169 -13.42 6.21 -9.44
N LEU A 170 -14.56 5.60 -9.10
CA LEU A 170 -15.43 6.10 -8.05
C LEU A 170 -14.64 6.08 -6.74
N ASN A 171 -13.99 7.19 -6.40
CA ASN A 171 -13.68 7.46 -5.01
C ASN A 171 -15.05 7.55 -4.33
N ARG A 172 -15.38 6.53 -3.53
CA ARG A 172 -16.56 6.51 -2.67
C ARG A 172 -16.63 7.86 -1.96
N THR A 173 -17.51 8.74 -2.43
CA THR A 173 -17.70 10.05 -1.83
C THR A 173 -18.13 9.82 -0.38
N LEU A 174 -17.79 10.74 0.52
CA LEU A 174 -18.24 10.72 1.92
C LEU A 174 -19.75 10.44 2.03
N GLN A 175 -20.54 10.88 1.04
CA GLN A 175 -21.96 10.57 0.88
C GLN A 175 -22.27 9.06 0.94
N SER A 176 -21.51 8.23 0.21
CA SER A 176 -21.72 6.77 0.17
C SER A 176 -21.38 6.06 1.49
N LEU A 177 -20.57 6.68 2.36
CA LEU A 177 -20.35 6.19 3.73
C LEU A 177 -21.55 6.48 4.62
N PHE A 178 -22.22 7.63 4.45
CA PHE A 178 -23.43 7.99 5.20
C PHE A 178 -24.66 7.22 4.76
N ASP A 179 -24.78 6.88 3.47
CA ASP A 179 -25.89 6.06 2.97
C ASP A 179 -25.82 4.61 3.48
N SER A 180 -24.60 4.10 3.75
CA SER A 180 -24.40 2.76 4.32
C SER A 180 -24.75 2.62 5.81
N GLN A 181 -24.99 3.74 6.52
CA GLN A 181 -25.41 3.73 7.93
C GLN A 181 -26.93 3.83 8.12
N LYS A 182 -27.71 3.87 7.04
CA LYS A 182 -29.19 3.91 7.09
C LYS A 182 -29.88 2.62 6.60
N ALA A 183 -29.14 1.52 6.45
CA ALA A 183 -29.70 0.20 6.15
C ALA A 183 -29.72 -0.69 7.40
#